data_AF-A0A251XGF3-F1
#
_entry.id   AF-A0A251XGF3-F1
#
_cell.length_a   1.000
_cell.length_b   1.000
_cell.length_c   1.000
_cell.angle_alpha   90.00
_cell.angle_beta   90.00
_cell.angle_gamma   90.00
#
_symmetry.space_group_name_H-M   'P 1'
#
loop_
_entity.id
_entity.type
_entity.pdbx_description
1 polymer ?
#
loop_
_entity_poly.entity_id
_entity_poly.type
_entity_poly.pdbx_seq_one_letter_code
_entity_poly.pdbx_strand_id
1 'polypeptide(L)' 'MRIDIVSIFPEFFGVLDISLLGRARQSGLIDLRVHDLRAFTHDRHRTVDDTPYGGAPAW' A
#
# COMPACT_ATOMS: atom_id res chain seq x y z
N MET A 1 2.19 9.02 16.26
CA MET A 1 0.97 8.70 15.46
C MET A 1 1.31 7.56 14.51
N ARG A 2 0.41 6.59 14.28
CA ARG A 2 0.65 5.46 13.38
C ARG A 2 -0.21 5.56 12.12
N ILE A 3 0.37 5.26 10.97
CA ILE A 3 -0.26 5.29 9.65
C ILE A 3 0.11 4.00 8.92
N ASP A 4 -0.90 3.22 8.55
CA ASP A 4 -0.76 2.02 7.73
C ASP A 4 -1.33 2.30 6.34
N ILE A 5 -0.52 2.09 5.30
CA ILE A 5 -0.89 2.25 3.89
C ILE A 5 -0.99 0.87 3.29
N VAL A 6 -2.13 0.55 2.69
CA VAL A 6 -2.33 -0.68 1.91
C VAL A 6 -2.37 -0.29 0.44
N SER A 7 -1.50 -0.88 -0.37
CA SER A 7 -1.40 -0.56 -1.80
C SER A 7 -0.92 -1.76 -2.60
N ILE A 8 -1.25 -1.77 -3.89
CA ILE A 8 -0.67 -2.69 -4.88
C ILE A 8 0.66 -2.16 -5.46
N PHE A 9 1.04 -0.91 -5.13
CA PHE A 9 2.29 -0.26 -5.52
C PHE A 9 3.05 0.29 -4.29
N PRO A 10 3.51 -0.58 -3.37
CA PRO A 10 4.16 -0.14 -2.15
C PRO A 10 5.44 0.70 -2.41
N GLU A 11 6.16 0.44 -3.49
CA GLU A 11 7.42 1.11 -3.85
C GLU A 11 7.24 2.60 -4.11
N PHE A 12 6.05 3.02 -4.54
CA PHE A 12 5.72 4.44 -4.76
C PHE A 12 5.89 5.27 -3.49
N PHE A 13 5.73 4.64 -2.32
CA PHE A 13 5.81 5.29 -1.02
C PHE A 13 7.23 5.35 -0.46
N GLY A 14 8.26 4.92 -1.19
CA GLY A 14 9.67 5.14 -0.78
C GLY A 14 10.02 6.62 -0.59
N VAL A 15 9.26 7.53 -1.23
CA VAL A 15 9.37 8.98 -1.03
C VAL A 15 8.96 9.44 0.37
N LEU A 16 8.29 8.61 1.17
CA LEU A 16 7.93 8.96 2.54
C LEU A 16 9.14 8.90 3.49
N ASP A 17 10.24 8.29 3.08
CA ASP A 17 11.48 8.21 3.86
C ASP A 17 12.43 9.39 3.64
N ILE A 18 12.09 10.34 2.76
CA ILE A 18 12.94 11.52 2.49
C ILE A 18 12.43 12.79 3.19
N SER A 19 13.34 13.77 3.34
CA SER A 19 13.03 15.12 3.84
C SER A 19 12.37 15.13 5.23
N LEU A 20 11.32 15.95 5.42
CA LEU A 20 10.66 16.16 6.71
C LEU A 20 10.00 14.89 7.25
N LEU A 21 9.39 14.07 6.38
CA LEU A 21 8.74 12.82 6.78
C LEU A 21 9.77 11.79 7.24
N GLY A 22 10.88 11.66 6.52
CA GLY A 22 12.02 10.83 6.93
C GLY A 22 12.55 11.22 8.31
N ARG A 23 12.72 12.52 8.57
CA ARG A 23 13.14 13.02 9.89
C ARG A 23 12.11 12.73 10.99
N ALA A 24 10.82 12.95 10.72
CA ALA A 24 9.75 12.69 11.68
C ALA A 24 9.63 11.19 12.04
N ARG A 25 9.91 10.31 11.07
CA ARG A 25 9.98 8.86 11.27
C ARG A 25 11.19 8.46 12.11
N GLN A 26 12.38 9.00 11.79
CA GLN A 26 13.60 8.76 12.56
C GLN A 26 13.50 9.28 14.01
N SER A 27 12.80 10.39 14.24
CA SER A 27 12.54 10.93 15.57
C SER A 27 11.37 10.26 16.31
N GLY A 28 10.76 9.22 15.71
CA GLY A 28 9.69 8.43 16.34
C GLY A 28 8.35 9.16 16.46
N LEU A 29 8.17 10.32 15.83
CA LEU A 29 6.92 11.07 15.86
C LEU A 29 5.82 10.37 15.05
N ILE A 30 6.21 9.66 13.99
CA ILE A 30 5.33 8.89 13.11
C ILE A 30 5.85 7.46 12.90
N ASP A 31 4.94 6.47 13.01
CA ASP A 31 5.14 5.09 12.56
C ASP A 31 4.38 4.90 11.25
N LEU A 32 5.10 4.60 10.18
CA LEU A 32 4.56 4.50 8.82
C LEU A 32 4.83 3.09 8.27
N ARG A 33 3.79 2.38 7.88
CA ARG A 33 3.91 1.00 7.39
C ARG A 33 3.20 0.88 6.07
N VAL A 34 3.89 0.34 5.07
CA VAL A 34 3.34 0.13 3.74
C VAL A 34 3.21 -1.38 3.53
N HIS A 35 2.00 -1.83 3.25
CA HIS A 35 1.64 -3.23 3.07
C HIS A 35 1.30 -3.47 1.61
N ASP A 36 1.98 -4.43 0.98
CA ASP A 36 1.64 -4.89 -0.36
C ASP A 36 0.36 -5.74 -0.29
N LEU A 37 -0.75 -5.23 -0.83
CA LEU A 37 -2.03 -5.95 -0.82
C LEU A 37 -1.91 -7.31 -1.52
N ARG A 38 -1.06 -7.41 -2.53
CA ARG A 38 -0.82 -8.64 -3.28
C ARG A 38 -0.22 -9.75 -2.42
N ALA A 39 0.37 -9.44 -1.26
CA ALA A 39 0.92 -10.44 -0.35
C ALA A 39 -0.16 -11.25 0.40
N PHE A 40 -1.41 -10.78 0.36
CA PHE A 40 -2.56 -11.39 1.03
C PHE A 40 -3.46 -12.18 0.06
N THR A 41 -3.00 -12.38 -1.17
CA THR A 41 -3.69 -13.18 -2.19
C THR A 41 -3.36 -14.66 -2.04
N HIS A 42 -4.21 -15.53 -2.56
CA HIS A 42 -4.05 -16.99 -2.46
C HIS A 42 -3.80 -17.66 -3.81
N ASP A 43 -3.91 -16.91 -4.90
CA ASP A 43 -3.69 -17.38 -6.25
C ASP A 43 -2.25 -17.12 -6.72
N ARG A 44 -1.84 -17.83 -7.78
CA ARG A 44 -0.49 -17.71 -8.36
C ARG A 44 -0.23 -16.33 -8.97
N HIS A 45 -1.26 -15.66 -9.48
CA HIS A 45 -1.14 -14.41 -10.21
C HIS A 45 -1.14 -13.20 -9.28
N ARG A 46 -1.45 -13.41 -7.99
CA ARG A 46 -1.61 -12.38 -6.98
C ARG A 46 -2.64 -11.34 -7.40
N THR A 47 -3.78 -11.83 -7.90
CA THR A 47 -4.89 -11.02 -8.39
C THR A 47 -5.57 -10.27 -7.24
N VAL A 48 -5.91 -9.00 -7.45
CA VAL A 48 -6.48 -8.11 -6.42
C VAL A 48 -7.79 -7.44 -6.86
N ASP A 49 -8.10 -7.51 -8.14
CA ASP A 49 -9.33 -7.06 -8.78
C ASP A 49 -10.17 -8.26 -9.23
N ASP A 50 -11.47 -8.03 -9.46
CA ASP A 50 -12.35 -9.04 -10.03
C ASP A 50 -13.45 -8.36 -10.86
N THR A 51 -14.07 -9.14 -11.74
CA THR A 51 -15.17 -8.65 -12.59
C THR A 51 -16.37 -8.30 -11.72
N PRO A 52 -16.96 -7.10 -11.89
CA PRO A 52 -18.16 -6.75 -11.14
C PRO A 52 -19.32 -7.67 -11.51
N TYR A 53 -20.06 -8.12 -10.49
CA TYR A 53 -21.29 -8.87 -10.70
C TYR A 53 -22.26 -8.07 -11.60
N GLY A 54 -22.89 -8.74 -12.56
CA GLY A 54 -23.84 -8.13 -13.50
C GLY A 54 -23.24 -7.61 -14.81
N GLY A 55 -21.94 -7.79 -15.05
CA GLY A 55 -21.33 -7.57 -16.37
C GLY A 55 -21.21 -6.11 -16.79
N ALA A 56 -21.18 -5.18 -15.83
CA ALA A 56 -20.88 -3.78 -16.09
C ALA A 56 -19.41 -3.63 -16.55
N PRO A 57 -19.07 -2.61 -17.37
CA PRO A 57 -17.69 -2.31 -17.73
C PRO A 57 -16.83 -2.22 -16.48
N ALA A 58 -15.76 -3.00 -16.44
CA ALA A 58 -14.81 -3.00 -15.33
C ALA A 58 -13.91 -1.75 -15.35
N TRP A 59 -13.42 -1.39 -14.17
CA TRP A 59 -12.32 -0.45 -13.94
C TRP A 59 -11.00 -1.20 -13.99
#